data_AF-A0A928A785-F1
#
_entry.id   AF-A0A928A785-F1
#
_cell.length_a   1.000
_cell.length_b   1.000
_cell.length_c   1.000
_cell.angle_alpha   90.00
_cell.angle_beta   90.00
_cell.angle_gamma   90.00
#
_symmetry.space_group_name_H-M   'P 1'
#
loop_
_entity.id
_entity.type
_entity.pdbx_description
1 polymer ?
#
loop_
_entity_poly.entity_id
_entity_poly.type
_entity_poly.pdbx_seq_one_letter_code
_entity_poly.pdbx_strand_id
1 'polypeptide(L)'
;MKRFLIFLFIIIFIVVFLITYIMDLIKIKKKKTKKIGEVQYLINKFNLSPTKLKYKKVCLVISLLNAFIIATVTSIISLLDVPMALQFLVGFILLFALIYSLYEIYGRILVKKGYEKNKQTKKKGSKK
;
A
#
# COMPACT_ATOMS: atom_id res chain seq x y z
N MET A 1 -26.17 -8.83 -13.43
CA MET A 1 -25.05 -9.25 -12.55
C MET A 1 -23.78 -8.42 -12.73
N LYS A 2 -23.16 -8.33 -13.92
CA LYS A 2 -21.89 -7.59 -14.11
C LYS A 2 -21.91 -6.10 -13.70
N ARG A 3 -23.01 -5.37 -13.97
CA ARG A 3 -23.18 -3.96 -13.55
C ARG A 3 -23.20 -3.79 -12.03
N PHE A 4 -23.87 -4.71 -11.32
CA PHE A 4 -23.91 -4.72 -9.85
C PHE A 4 -22.51 -4.91 -9.24
N LEU A 5 -21.68 -5.76 -9.84
CA LEU A 5 -20.30 -5.97 -9.39
C LEU A 5 -19.42 -4.74 -9.56
N ILE A 6 -19.63 -3.96 -10.63
CA ILE A 6 -18.92 -2.69 -10.84
C ILE A 6 -19.31 -1.68 -9.76
N PHE A 7 -20.61 -1.57 -9.44
CA PHE A 7 -21.07 -0.72 -8.34
C PHE A 7 -20.49 -1.18 -6.99
N LEU A 8 -20.50 -2.49 -6.72
CA LEU A 8 -19.93 -3.07 -5.50
C LEU A 8 -18.42 -2.80 -5.41
N PHE A 9 -17.67 -2.94 -6.50
CA PHE A 9 -16.25 -2.59 -6.57
C PHE A 9 -16.02 -1.12 -6.19
N ILE A 10 -16.77 -0.20 -6.80
CA ILE A 10 -16.62 1.24 -6.56
C ILE A 10 -16.95 1.58 -5.10
N ILE A 11 -18.01 1.01 -4.54
CA ILE A 11 -18.42 1.24 -3.15
C ILE A 11 -17.33 0.74 -2.20
N ILE A 12 -16.86 -0.51 -2.37
CA ILE A 12 -15.80 -1.09 -1.53
C ILE A 12 -14.52 -0.26 -1.65
N PHE A 13 -14.14 0.12 -2.87
CA PHE A 13 -12.96 0.94 -3.13
C PHE A 13 -13.05 2.27 -2.37
N ILE A 14 -14.16 3.01 -2.49
CA ILE A 14 -14.33 4.31 -1.82
C ILE A 14 -14.33 4.14 -0.30
N VAL A 15 -15.07 3.17 0.24
CA VAL A 15 -15.17 2.94 1.70
C VAL A 15 -13.81 2.58 2.28
N VAL A 16 -13.10 1.61 1.70
CA VAL A 16 -11.78 1.18 2.17
C VAL A 16 -10.76 2.31 2.02
N PHE A 17 -10.81 3.06 0.92
CA PHE A 17 -9.94 4.22 0.71
C PHE A 17 -10.15 5.28 1.80
N LEU A 18 -11.39 5.66 2.09
CA LEU A 18 -11.69 6.66 3.10
C LEU A 18 -11.24 6.22 4.50
N ILE A 19 -11.55 4.98 4.89
CA ILE A 19 -11.15 4.44 6.19
C ILE A 19 -9.63 4.45 6.34
N THR A 20 -8.91 3.85 5.39
CA THR A 20 -7.44 3.74 5.45
C THR A 20 -6.78 5.12 5.41
N TYR A 21 -7.24 6.02 4.55
CA TYR A 21 -6.69 7.36 4.43
C TYR A 21 -6.94 8.20 5.69
N ILE A 22 -8.15 8.17 6.27
CA ILE A 22 -8.45 8.90 7.51
C ILE A 22 -7.59 8.37 8.66
N MET A 23 -7.45 7.05 8.79
CA MET A 23 -6.59 6.44 9.82
C MET A 23 -5.13 6.91 9.70
N ASP A 24 -4.59 6.95 8.48
CA ASP A 24 -3.22 7.39 8.25
C ASP A 24 -3.05 8.90 8.46
N LEU A 25 -4.03 9.72 8.07
CA LEU A 25 -4.04 11.15 8.38
C LEU A 25 -4.03 11.41 9.89
N ILE A 26 -4.81 10.65 10.68
CA ILE A 26 -4.81 10.75 12.14
C ILE A 26 -3.42 10.41 12.69
N LYS A 27 -2.77 9.35 12.19
CA LYS A 27 -1.42 8.96 12.61
C LYS A 27 -0.38 10.03 12.27
N ILE A 28 -0.45 10.63 11.07
CA ILE A 28 0.41 11.74 10.65
C ILE A 28 0.22 12.95 11.56
N LYS A 29 -1.04 13.35 11.83
CA LYS A 29 -1.36 14.50 12.68
C LYS A 29 -0.85 14.32 14.11
N LYS A 30 -0.84 13.07 14.60
CA LYS A 30 -0.25 12.69 15.90
C LYS A 30 1.29 12.53 15.86
N LYS A 31 1.98 12.90 14.78
CA LYS A 31 3.42 12.69 14.53
C LYS A 31 3.88 11.22 14.71
N LYS A 32 2.97 10.26 14.60
CA LYS A 32 3.22 8.81 14.74
C LYS A 32 3.53 8.16 13.38
N THR A 33 4.25 8.87 12.50
CA THR A 33 4.55 8.40 11.13
C THR A 33 5.37 7.12 11.11
N LYS A 34 6.24 6.89 12.11
CA LYS A 34 6.98 5.64 12.32
C LYS A 34 6.08 4.43 12.63
N LYS A 35 4.80 4.64 12.96
CA LYS A 35 3.81 3.57 13.22
C LYS A 35 2.99 3.20 11.99
N ILE A 36 3.27 3.77 10.83
CA ILE A 36 2.62 3.40 9.57
C ILE A 36 3.47 2.29 8.94
N GLY A 37 3.00 1.05 9.07
CA GLY A 37 3.79 -0.14 8.72
C GLY A 37 4.17 -0.18 7.25
N GLU A 38 3.25 0.21 6.37
CA GLU A 38 3.43 0.25 4.92
C GLU A 38 4.50 1.26 4.49
N VAL A 39 4.52 2.42 5.14
CA VAL A 39 5.56 3.44 4.91
C VAL A 39 6.91 2.92 5.39
N GLN A 40 6.96 2.29 6.56
CA GLN A 40 8.20 1.71 7.08
C GLN A 40 8.72 0.57 6.21
N TYR A 41 7.84 -0.27 5.69
CA TYR A 41 8.16 -1.31 4.72
C TYR A 41 8.84 -0.71 3.47
N LEU A 42 8.24 0.32 2.87
CA LEU A 42 8.82 1.00 1.70
C LEU A 42 10.17 1.66 2.02
N ILE A 43 10.30 2.30 3.18
CA ILE A 43 11.55 2.89 3.64
C ILE A 43 12.66 1.83 3.73
N ASN A 44 12.37 0.70 4.35
CA ASN A 44 13.35 -0.36 4.57
C ASN A 44 13.71 -1.07 3.26
N LYS A 45 12.72 -1.45 2.46
CA LYS A 45 12.91 -2.20 1.21
C LYS A 45 13.62 -1.38 0.13
N PHE A 46 13.26 -0.10 -0.03
CA PHE A 46 13.81 0.77 -1.09
C PHE A 46 14.85 1.76 -0.59
N ASN A 47 15.33 1.62 0.66
CA ASN A 47 16.32 2.53 1.27
C ASN A 47 15.94 4.02 1.16
N LEU A 48 14.66 4.34 1.32
CA LEU A 48 14.17 5.71 1.21
C LEU A 48 14.61 6.55 2.41
N SER A 49 14.76 7.86 2.20
CA SER A 49 15.10 8.82 3.25
C SER A 49 13.85 9.27 4.01
N PRO A 50 13.67 8.92 5.31
CA PRO A 50 12.49 9.30 6.09
C PRO A 50 12.31 10.81 6.22
N THR A 51 13.40 11.58 6.08
CA THR A 51 13.41 13.05 6.17
C THR A 51 12.97 13.74 4.88
N LYS A 52 13.18 13.09 3.72
CA LYS A 52 12.79 13.64 2.41
C LYS A 52 11.34 13.28 2.06
N LEU A 53 10.80 12.23 2.67
CA LEU A 53 9.49 11.69 2.35
C LEU A 53 8.36 12.68 2.68
N LYS A 54 7.55 12.98 1.66
CA LYS A 54 6.31 13.75 1.83
C LYS A 54 5.20 12.80 2.33
N TYR A 55 5.19 12.51 3.64
CA TYR A 55 4.31 11.50 4.26
C TYR A 55 2.84 11.60 3.84
N LYS A 56 2.26 12.81 3.77
CA LYS A 56 0.86 13.00 3.35
C LYS A 56 0.60 12.48 1.93
N LYS A 57 1.49 12.79 0.98
CA LYS A 57 1.37 12.32 -0.41
C LYS A 57 1.61 10.82 -0.51
N VAL A 58 2.56 10.32 0.27
CA VAL A 58 2.91 8.89 0.27
C VAL A 58 1.77 8.05 0.85
N CYS A 59 1.22 8.46 1.99
CA CYS A 59 0.09 7.77 2.61
C CYS A 59 -1.15 7.83 1.72
N LEU A 60 -1.42 8.95 1.04
CA LEU A 60 -2.53 9.02 0.07
C LEU A 60 -2.42 7.92 -0.99
N VAL A 61 -1.23 7.73 -1.59
CA VAL A 61 -1.04 6.68 -2.60
C VAL A 61 -1.10 5.29 -1.99
N ILE A 62 -0.53 5.08 -0.80
CA ILE A 62 -0.63 3.81 -0.07
C ILE A 62 -2.10 3.44 0.19
N SER A 63 -2.92 4.39 0.68
CA SER A 63 -4.34 4.16 0.91
C SER A 63 -5.09 3.84 -0.39
N LEU A 64 -4.74 4.50 -1.52
CA LEU A 64 -5.27 4.15 -2.84
C LEU A 64 -4.90 2.72 -3.25
N LEU A 65 -3.64 2.33 -3.06
CA LEU A 65 -3.18 0.97 -3.38
C LEU A 65 -3.89 -0.07 -2.51
N ASN A 66 -4.00 0.15 -1.20
CA ASN A 66 -4.70 -0.76 -0.30
C ASN A 66 -6.18 -0.90 -0.69
N ALA A 67 -6.87 0.21 -0.97
CA ALA A 67 -8.24 0.17 -1.42
C ALA A 67 -8.40 -0.57 -2.76
N PHE A 68 -7.48 -0.32 -3.71
CA PHE A 68 -7.48 -1.01 -4.99
C PHE A 68 -7.28 -2.53 -4.84
N ILE A 69 -6.33 -2.94 -4.00
CA ILE A 69 -6.05 -4.36 -3.73
C ILE A 69 -7.30 -5.03 -3.16
N ILE A 70 -7.88 -4.48 -2.10
CA ILE A 70 -9.06 -5.07 -1.45
C ILE A 70 -10.25 -5.10 -2.41
N ALA A 71 -10.56 -4.01 -3.10
CA ALA A 71 -11.68 -3.97 -4.03
C ALA A 71 -11.49 -4.99 -5.18
N THR A 72 -10.28 -5.09 -5.73
CA THR A 72 -9.96 -6.03 -6.81
C THR A 72 -10.06 -7.48 -6.36
N VAL A 73 -9.48 -7.82 -5.20
CA VAL A 73 -9.55 -9.16 -4.63
C VAL A 73 -10.99 -9.55 -4.36
N THR A 74 -11.76 -8.70 -3.67
CA THR A 74 -13.16 -8.96 -3.36
C THR A 74 -14.00 -9.16 -4.62
N SER A 75 -13.85 -8.30 -5.63
CA SER A 75 -14.59 -8.45 -6.88
C SER A 75 -14.23 -9.73 -7.64
N ILE A 76 -12.97 -10.16 -7.63
CA ILE A 76 -12.54 -11.40 -8.28
C ILE A 76 -13.10 -12.62 -7.54
N ILE A 77 -13.02 -12.67 -6.21
CA ILE A 77 -13.56 -13.82 -5.47
C ILE A 77 -15.08 -13.90 -5.56
N SER A 78 -15.78 -12.76 -5.64
CA SER A 78 -17.24 -12.72 -5.84
C SER A 78 -17.69 -13.17 -7.23
N LEU A 79 -16.78 -13.30 -8.20
CA LEU A 79 -17.07 -13.83 -9.53
C LEU A 79 -16.89 -15.35 -9.62
N LEU A 80 -16.22 -15.96 -8.64
CA LEU A 80 -15.93 -17.39 -8.65
C LEU A 80 -17.11 -18.17 -8.08
N ASP A 81 -17.67 -19.08 -8.88
CA ASP A 81 -18.71 -20.00 -8.43
C ASP A 81 -18.08 -21.27 -7.82
N VAL A 82 -17.34 -21.06 -6.74
CA VAL A 82 -16.65 -22.12 -5.98
C VAL A 82 -16.99 -22.01 -4.49
N PRO A 83 -16.83 -23.09 -3.70
CA PRO A 83 -17.04 -23.04 -2.27
C PRO A 83 -16.28 -21.90 -1.60
N MET A 84 -16.89 -21.29 -0.58
CA MET A 84 -16.35 -20.12 0.14
C MET A 84 -14.90 -20.32 0.62
N ALA A 85 -14.54 -21.52 1.09
CA ALA A 85 -13.18 -21.83 1.51
C ALA A 85 -12.15 -21.66 0.36
N LEU A 86 -12.49 -22.10 -0.86
CA LEU A 86 -11.64 -21.93 -2.03
C LEU A 86 -11.61 -20.48 -2.51
N GLN A 87 -12.72 -19.74 -2.40
CA GLN A 87 -12.74 -18.31 -2.68
C GLN A 87 -11.74 -17.56 -1.78
N PHE A 88 -11.72 -17.87 -0.48
CA PHE A 88 -10.75 -17.27 0.45
C PHE A 88 -9.31 -17.67 0.14
N LEU A 89 -9.06 -18.92 -0.26
CA LEU A 89 -7.72 -19.36 -0.66
C LEU A 89 -7.22 -18.58 -1.88
N VAL A 90 -8.04 -18.46 -2.93
CA VAL A 90 -7.71 -17.67 -4.12
C VAL A 90 -7.53 -16.21 -3.76
N GLY A 91 -8.42 -15.65 -2.94
CA GLY A 91 -8.33 -14.28 -2.46
C GLY A 91 -7.03 -14.00 -1.71
N PHE A 92 -6.59 -14.93 -0.86
CA PHE A 92 -5.34 -14.82 -0.11
C PHE A 92 -4.13 -14.77 -1.05
N ILE A 93 -4.01 -15.72 -1.98
CA ILE A 93 -2.90 -15.77 -2.95
C ILE A 93 -2.88 -14.48 -3.78
N LEU A 94 -4.04 -14.05 -4.27
CA LEU A 94 -4.17 -12.86 -5.10
C LEU A 94 -3.83 -11.58 -4.33
N LEU A 95 -4.21 -11.50 -3.05
CA LEU A 95 -3.89 -10.38 -2.18
C LEU A 95 -2.38 -10.22 -2.02
N PHE A 96 -1.64 -11.30 -1.75
CA PHE A 96 -0.18 -11.24 -1.70
C PHE A 96 0.43 -10.85 -3.05
N ALA A 97 -0.02 -11.45 -4.15
CA ALA A 97 0.48 -11.13 -5.48
C ALA A 97 0.34 -9.63 -5.81
N LEU A 98 -0.83 -9.05 -5.51
CA LEU A 98 -1.11 -7.64 -5.74
C LEU A 98 -0.32 -6.73 -4.80
N ILE A 99 -0.23 -7.05 -3.50
CA ILE A 99 0.59 -6.29 -2.55
C ILE A 99 2.05 -6.24 -3.04
N TYR A 100 2.64 -7.40 -3.35
CA TYR A 100 4.03 -7.45 -3.80
C TYR A 100 4.23 -6.66 -5.09
N SER A 101 3.39 -6.85 -6.09
CA SER A 101 3.52 -6.16 -7.38
C SER A 101 3.36 -4.64 -7.26
N LEU A 102 2.29 -4.17 -6.62
CA LEU A 102 1.97 -2.74 -6.56
C LEU A 102 2.92 -1.97 -5.66
N TYR A 103 3.27 -2.52 -4.49
CA TYR A 103 4.24 -1.87 -3.61
C TYR A 103 5.64 -1.86 -4.21
N GLU A 104 5.99 -2.88 -5.00
CA GLU A 104 7.24 -2.91 -5.75
C GLU A 104 7.29 -1.79 -6.80
N ILE A 105 6.23 -1.67 -7.61
CA ILE A 105 6.11 -0.59 -8.60
C ILE A 105 6.17 0.78 -7.92
N TYR A 106 5.41 0.96 -6.83
CA TYR A 106 5.35 2.23 -6.13
C TYR A 106 6.69 2.62 -5.48
N GLY A 107 7.37 1.66 -4.85
CA GLY A 107 8.70 1.86 -4.29
C GLY A 107 9.71 2.31 -5.34
N ARG A 108 9.72 1.66 -6.52
CA ARG A 108 10.57 2.09 -7.66
C ARG A 108 10.22 3.48 -8.17
N ILE A 109 8.95 3.86 -8.20
CA ILE A 109 8.52 5.23 -8.54
C ILE A 109 9.06 6.24 -7.52
N LEU A 110 9.06 5.92 -6.23
CA LEU A 110 9.61 6.79 -5.19
C LEU A 110 11.13 6.98 -5.35
N VAL A 111 11.86 5.90 -5.68
CA VAL A 111 13.30 5.99 -5.98
C VAL A 111 13.54 6.91 -7.18
N LYS A 112 12.80 6.71 -8.30
CA LYS A 112 12.89 7.58 -9.49
C LYS A 112 12.56 9.05 -9.21
N LYS A 113 11.72 9.32 -8.21
CA LYS A 113 11.39 10.68 -7.74
C LYS A 113 12.44 11.28 -6.80
N GLY A 114 13.54 10.58 -6.52
CA GLY A 114 14.66 11.09 -5.71
C GLY A 114 14.47 10.94 -4.19
N TYR A 115 13.55 10.07 -3.73
CA TYR A 115 13.35 9.83 -2.30
C TYR A 115 14.39 8.88 -1.68
N GLU A 116 15.29 8.29 -2.48
CA GLU A 116 16.37 7.45 -1.96
C GLU A 116 17.38 8.23 -1.10
N LYS A 117 18.03 7.52 -0.17
CA LYS A 117 19.15 8.06 0.58
C LYS A 117 20.33 8.31 -0.38
N ASN A 118 20.90 9.51 -0.36
CA ASN A 118 22.15 9.77 -1.08
C ASN A 118 23.23 8.80 -0.57
N LYS A 119 23.96 8.13 -1.46
CA LYS A 119 25.03 7.16 -1.12
C LYS A 119 26.14 7.72 -0.20
N GLN A 120 26.22 9.03 0.02
CA GLN A 120 27.27 9.69 0.80
C GLN A 120 27.21 9.43 2.32
N THR A 121 26.10 8.94 2.89
CA THR A 121 26.00 8.65 4.33
C THR A 121 26.56 7.30 4.77
N LYS A 122 26.99 6.41 3.86
CA LYS A 122 27.55 5.10 4.23
C LYS A 122 28.99 5.14 4.80
N LYS A 123 29.76 6.24 4.64
CA LYS A 123 31.18 6.27 5.06
C LYS A 123 31.46 6.70 6.51
N LYS A 124 30.47 7.15 7.30
CA LYS A 124 30.71 7.62 8.69
C LYS A 124 30.43 6.58 9.79
N GLY A 125 30.08 5.33 9.44
CA GLY A 125 29.72 4.29 10.41
C GLY A 125 30.78 3.21 10.68
N SER A 126 31.94 3.24 10.03
CA SER A 126 32.96 2.17 10.13
C SER A 126 34.28 2.66 10.73
N LYS A 127 34.20 3.51 11.76
CA LYS A 127 35.31 3.77 12.69
C LYS A 127 34.74 3.94 14.09
N LYS A 128 34.59 2.82 14.79
CA LYS A 128 34.73 2.72 16.24
C LYS A 128 35.19 1.32 16.56
#